data_AF-A0A9X6JRI2-F1
#
_entry.id   AF-A0A9X6JRI2-F1
#
_cell.length_a   1.000
_cell.length_b   1.000
_cell.length_c   1.000
_cell.angle_alpha   90.00
_cell.angle_beta   90.00
_cell.angle_gamma   90.00
#
_symmetry.space_group_name_H-M   'P 1'
#
loop_
_entity.id
_entity.type
_entity.pdbx_description
1 polymer ?
#
loop_
_entity_poly.entity_id
_entity_poly.type
_entity_poly.pdbx_seq_one_letter_code
_entity_poly.pdbx_strand_id
1 'polypeptide(L)'
;MQKLSKKAQIKQDLLQQLENANLNGMHYVDLVDDYITLFDTKNKLAREIKKNGPMIEWQNSESQKGMKANPATKEFRETNKRMTDLLKVLGLKEPVYDGSNDDDDV
;
A
#
# COMPACT_ATOMS: atom_id res chain seq x y z
N MET A 1 23.34 -4.81 13.51
CA MET A 1 22.12 -5.47 12.97
C MET A 1 21.68 -4.70 11.74
N GLN A 2 21.37 -5.37 10.62
CA GLN A 2 20.89 -4.69 9.40
C GLN A 2 19.45 -4.22 9.62
N LYS A 3 19.14 -2.96 9.26
CA LYS A 3 17.78 -2.40 9.36
C LYS A 3 16.90 -3.10 8.32
N LEU A 4 15.79 -3.69 8.77
CA LEU A 4 14.80 -4.31 7.90
C LEU A 4 14.27 -3.30 6.87
N SER A 5 13.90 -3.76 5.67
CA SER A 5 13.21 -2.91 4.69
C SER A 5 11.86 -2.45 5.24
N LYS A 6 11.37 -1.28 4.81
CA LYS A 6 10.04 -0.78 5.22
C LYS A 6 8.93 -1.83 5.01
N LYS A 7 9.00 -2.58 3.90
CA LYS A 7 8.07 -3.67 3.59
C LYS A 7 8.14 -4.79 4.63
N ALA A 8 9.35 -5.20 5.00
CA ALA A 8 9.55 -6.26 5.99
C ALA A 8 9.12 -5.81 7.39
N GLN A 9 9.38 -4.55 7.76
CA GLN A 9 8.91 -3.96 9.01
C GLN A 9 7.38 -3.95 9.10
N ILE A 10 6.69 -3.52 8.03
CA ILE A 10 5.22 -3.53 7.98
C ILE A 10 4.69 -4.97 8.08
N LYS A 11 5.29 -5.94 7.38
CA LYS A 11 4.86 -7.34 7.46
C LYS A 11 5.00 -7.88 8.88
N GLN A 12 6.15 -7.65 9.51
CA GLN A 12 6.41 -8.11 10.87
C GLN A 12 5.45 -7.47 11.87
N ASP A 13 5.19 -6.17 11.75
CA ASP A 13 4.25 -5.45 12.60
C ASP A 13 2.82 -6.02 12.47
N LEU A 14 2.33 -6.23 11.25
CA LEU A 14 1.01 -6.83 11.02
C LEU A 14 0.90 -8.25 11.61
N LEU A 15 1.93 -9.08 11.45
CA LEU A 15 1.96 -10.42 12.05
C LEU A 15 1.98 -10.36 13.59
N GLN A 16 2.74 -9.44 14.17
CA GLN A 16 2.78 -9.26 15.62
C GLN A 16 1.42 -8.80 16.17
N GLN A 17 0.72 -7.94 15.44
CA GLN A 17 -0.62 -7.51 15.84
C GLN A 17 -1.63 -8.66 15.79
N LEU A 18 -1.53 -9.59 14.83
CA LEU A 18 -2.36 -10.80 14.80
C LEU A 18 -2.09 -11.70 16.02
N GLU A 19 -0.82 -11.91 16.36
CA GLU A 19 -0.43 -12.69 17.54
C GLU A 19 -0.97 -12.06 18.84
N ASN A 20 -0.82 -10.74 18.99
CA ASN A 20 -1.34 -9.99 20.14
C ASN A 20 -2.86 -10.06 20.25
N ALA A 21 -3.56 -10.19 19.11
CA ALA A 21 -5.01 -10.36 19.05
C ALA A 21 -5.46 -11.82 19.17
N ASN A 22 -4.54 -12.78 19.36
CA ASN A 22 -4.78 -14.23 19.32
C ASN A 22 -5.44 -14.72 18.01
N LEU A 23 -5.21 -14.02 16.89
CA LEU A 23 -5.72 -14.36 15.57
C LEU A 23 -4.74 -15.29 14.83
N ASN A 24 -4.72 -16.57 15.23
CA ASN A 24 -3.71 -17.54 14.80
C ASN A 24 -4.10 -18.35 13.56
N GLY A 25 -5.17 -17.98 12.86
CA GLY A 25 -5.64 -18.68 11.67
C GLY A 25 -4.72 -18.45 10.47
N MET A 26 -4.38 -19.51 9.72
CA MET A 26 -3.55 -19.41 8.50
C MET A 26 -4.12 -18.41 7.48
N HIS A 27 -5.44 -18.27 7.41
CA HIS A 27 -6.10 -17.29 6.54
C HIS A 27 -5.77 -15.84 6.91
N TYR A 28 -5.51 -15.52 8.18
CA TYR A 28 -5.08 -14.17 8.57
C TYR A 28 -3.64 -13.88 8.15
N VAL A 29 -2.76 -14.89 8.24
CA VAL A 29 -1.37 -14.78 7.74
C VAL A 29 -1.37 -14.56 6.22
N ASP A 30 -2.22 -15.29 5.49
CA ASP A 30 -2.40 -15.12 4.04
C ASP A 30 -2.89 -13.71 3.68
N LEU A 31 -3.85 -13.15 4.44
CA LEU A 31 -4.30 -11.76 4.26
C LEU A 31 -3.19 -10.73 4.50
N VAL A 32 -2.23 -11.01 5.40
CA VAL A 32 -1.04 -10.16 5.57
C VAL A 32 -0.12 -10.26 4.35
N ASP A 33 0.07 -11.46 3.79
CA ASP A 33 0.84 -11.64 2.57
C ASP A 33 0.21 -10.95 1.35
N ASP A 34 -1.12 -10.99 1.24
CA ASP A 34 -1.89 -10.21 0.28
C ASP A 34 -1.64 -8.71 0.46
N TYR A 35 -1.73 -8.19 1.69
CA TYR A 35 -1.47 -6.78 1.98
C TYR A 35 -0.06 -6.36 1.50
N ILE A 36 0.93 -7.21 1.73
CA ILE A 36 2.32 -6.98 1.36
C ILE A 36 2.53 -7.03 -0.15
N THR A 37 1.76 -7.86 -0.87
CA THR A 37 1.70 -7.85 -2.34
C THR A 37 1.07 -6.56 -2.86
N LEU A 38 -0.03 -6.11 -2.25
CA LEU A 38 -0.68 -4.84 -2.60
C LEU A 38 0.21 -3.63 -2.32
N PHE A 39 1.04 -3.66 -1.28
CA PHE A 39 2.01 -2.60 -0.99
C PHE A 39 2.98 -2.38 -2.17
N ASP A 40 3.51 -3.46 -2.75
CA ASP A 40 4.40 -3.36 -3.92
C ASP A 40 3.66 -2.84 -5.14
N THR A 41 2.44 -3.33 -5.39
CA THR A 41 1.57 -2.87 -6.48
C THR A 41 1.27 -1.38 -6.34
N LYS A 42 0.87 -0.92 -5.16
CA LYS A 42 0.61 0.47 -4.83
C LYS A 42 1.83 1.35 -5.08
N ASN A 43 3.04 0.89 -4.73
CA ASN A 43 4.29 1.63 -4.97
C ASN A 43 4.68 1.68 -6.46
N LYS A 44 4.38 0.63 -7.24
CA LYS A 44 4.55 0.65 -8.69
C LYS A 44 3.60 1.66 -9.34
N LEU A 45 2.33 1.63 -8.97
CA LEU A 45 1.31 2.58 -9.46
C LEU A 45 1.64 4.03 -9.08
N ALA A 46 2.07 4.30 -7.84
CA ALA A 46 2.49 5.63 -7.43
C ALA A 46 3.66 6.17 -8.26
N ARG A 47 4.64 5.32 -8.60
CA ARG A 47 5.78 5.69 -9.45
C ARG A 47 5.35 5.97 -10.89
N GLU A 48 4.43 5.17 -11.41
CA GLU A 48 3.85 5.38 -12.74
C GLU A 48 3.13 6.75 -12.80
N ILE A 49 2.27 7.05 -11.82
CA ILE A 49 1.50 8.29 -11.79
C ILE A 49 2.44 9.50 -11.65
N LYS A 50 3.49 9.38 -10.82
CA LYS A 50 4.51 10.43 -10.68
C LYS A 50 5.27 10.68 -11.98
N LYS A 51 5.50 9.62 -12.78
CA LYS A 51 6.25 9.70 -14.03
C LYS A 51 5.41 10.28 -15.17
N ASN A 52 4.18 9.78 -15.33
CA ASN A 52 3.36 10.06 -16.51
C ASN A 52 2.25 11.09 -16.26
N GLY A 53 1.98 11.42 -14.99
CA GLY A 53 0.92 12.34 -14.62
C GLY A 53 -0.49 11.71 -14.69
N PRO A 54 -1.53 12.51 -14.40
CA PRO A 54 -2.91 12.04 -14.35
C PRO A 54 -3.54 11.80 -15.74
N MET A 55 -2.95 12.35 -16.81
CA MET A 55 -3.39 12.20 -18.19
C MET A 55 -2.21 11.71 -19.03
N ILE A 56 -2.42 10.67 -19.83
CA ILE A 56 -1.40 10.08 -20.70
C ILE A 56 -1.83 10.16 -22.16
N GLU A 57 -0.85 10.33 -23.05
CA GLU A 57 -1.09 10.23 -24.48
C GLU A 57 -1.37 8.77 -24.85
N TRP A 58 -2.32 8.55 -25.74
CA TRP A 58 -2.52 7.29 -26.42
C TRP A 58 -2.47 7.53 -27.92
N GLN A 59 -1.92 6.57 -28.64
CA GLN A 59 -1.82 6.60 -30.09
C GLN A 59 -2.07 5.20 -30.63
N ASN A 60 -3.14 5.05 -31.42
CA ASN A 60 -3.46 3.81 -32.13
C ASN A 60 -3.00 3.85 -33.59
N SER A 61 -2.89 5.06 -34.18
CA SER A 61 -2.35 5.29 -35.52
C SER A 61 -1.86 6.74 -35.65
N GLU A 62 -1.31 7.12 -36.81
CA GLU A 62 -0.82 8.48 -37.06
C GLU A 62 -1.92 9.56 -36.93
N SER A 63 -3.15 9.24 -37.33
CA SER A 63 -4.32 10.13 -37.22
C SER A 63 -5.21 9.88 -36.00
N GLN A 64 -5.02 8.76 -35.29
CA GLN A 64 -5.78 8.44 -34.07
C GLN A 64 -4.87 8.48 -32.84
N LYS A 65 -4.77 9.67 -32.27
CA LYS A 65 -4.08 9.94 -31.01
C LYS A 65 -4.83 10.97 -30.18
N GLY A 66 -4.58 10.99 -28.88
CA GLY A 66 -5.16 11.96 -27.97
C GLY A 66 -4.72 11.73 -26.53
N MET A 67 -5.34 12.46 -25.60
CA MET A 67 -5.11 12.29 -24.16
C MET A 67 -6.20 11.44 -23.55
N LYS A 68 -5.85 10.58 -22.61
CA LYS A 68 -6.79 9.84 -21.78
C LYS A 68 -6.36 9.87 -20.32
N ALA A 69 -7.31 9.65 -19.41
CA ALA A 69 -6.99 9.48 -18.01
C ALA A 69 -6.02 8.31 -17.82
N ASN A 70 -5.00 8.52 -16.98
CA ASN A 70 -4.04 7.49 -16.64
C ASN A 70 -4.74 6.34 -15.88
N PRO A 71 -4.79 5.11 -16.43
CA PRO A 71 -5.45 3.97 -15.78
C PRO A 71 -4.90 3.70 -14.37
N ALA A 72 -3.60 3.94 -14.14
CA ALA A 72 -2.97 3.71 -12.86
C ALA A 72 -3.57 4.57 -11.74
N THR A 73 -4.14 5.74 -12.04
CA THR A 73 -4.78 6.62 -11.04
C THR A 73 -6.00 5.95 -10.42
N LYS A 74 -6.81 5.26 -11.22
CA LYS A 74 -7.97 4.52 -10.72
C LYS A 74 -7.50 3.31 -9.91
N GLU A 75 -6.59 2.53 -10.47
CA GLU A 75 -6.10 1.31 -9.83
C GLU A 75 -5.34 1.58 -8.54
N PHE A 76 -4.64 2.71 -8.44
CA PHE A 76 -3.99 3.15 -7.22
C PHE A 76 -5.03 3.39 -6.11
N ARG A 77 -6.13 4.09 -6.41
CA ARG A 77 -7.20 4.35 -5.43
C ARG A 77 -7.87 3.06 -4.98
N GLU A 78 -8.15 2.16 -5.92
CA GLU A 78 -8.77 0.87 -5.61
C GLU A 78 -7.84 -0.05 -4.82
N THR A 79 -6.54 -0.08 -5.15
CA THR A 79 -5.52 -0.80 -4.39
C THR A 79 -5.44 -0.28 -2.96
N ASN A 80 -5.38 1.05 -2.76
CA ASN A 80 -5.36 1.63 -1.41
C ASN A 80 -6.63 1.30 -0.63
N LYS A 81 -7.81 1.37 -1.27
CA LYS A 81 -9.07 0.98 -0.64
C LYS A 81 -9.03 -0.48 -0.18
N ARG A 82 -8.58 -1.40 -1.05
CA ARG A 82 -8.44 -2.82 -0.69
C ARG A 82 -7.47 -3.03 0.47
N MET A 83 -6.36 -2.29 0.50
CA MET A 83 -5.43 -2.30 1.63
C MET A 83 -6.10 -1.86 2.94
N THR A 84 -6.86 -0.76 2.94
CA THR A 84 -7.63 -0.32 4.11
C THR A 84 -8.68 -1.36 4.54
N ASP A 85 -9.35 -2.00 3.59
CA ASP A 85 -10.34 -3.04 3.89
C ASP A 85 -9.70 -4.29 4.51
N LEU A 86 -8.50 -4.69 4.08
CA LEU A 86 -7.75 -5.78 4.70
C LEU A 86 -7.40 -5.46 6.17
N LEU A 87 -6.93 -4.25 6.45
CA LEU A 87 -6.61 -3.83 7.83
C LEU A 87 -7.85 -3.93 8.74
N LYS A 88 -9.03 -3.53 8.24
CA LYS A 88 -10.31 -3.67 8.96
C LYS A 88 -10.66 -5.13 9.23
N VAL A 89 -10.51 -6.01 8.23
CA VAL A 89 -10.79 -7.46 8.37
C VAL A 89 -9.88 -8.11 9.41
N LEU A 90 -8.62 -7.70 9.47
CA LEU A 90 -7.66 -8.18 10.47
C LEU A 90 -7.95 -7.67 11.88
N GLY A 91 -8.98 -6.82 12.07
CA GLY A 91 -9.34 -6.25 13.37
C GLY A 91 -8.29 -5.29 13.91
N LEU A 92 -7.34 -4.88 13.07
CA LEU A 92 -6.24 -4.03 13.45
C LEU A 92 -6.76 -2.61 13.61
N LYS A 93 -6.69 -2.10 14.84
CA LYS A 93 -6.95 -0.68 15.11
C LYS A 93 -5.96 0.14 14.30
N GLU A 94 -6.37 1.35 13.90
CA GLU A 94 -5.42 2.34 13.42
C GLU A 94 -4.25 2.39 14.42
N PRO A 95 -2.98 2.34 13.96
CA PRO A 95 -1.86 2.42 14.87
C PRO A 95 -2.07 3.67 15.73
N VAL A 96 -2.16 3.48 17.04
CA VAL A 96 -2.24 4.61 17.96
C VAL A 96 -0.95 5.38 17.76
N TYR A 97 -1.06 6.59 17.21
CA TYR A 97 0.04 7.54 17.20
C TYR A 97 0.27 7.95 18.66
N ASP A 98 1.11 7.18 19.34
CA ASP A 98 1.87 7.64 20.49
C ASP A 98 2.64 8.88 20.03
N GLY A 99 2.08 10.04 20.37
CA GLY A 99 2.66 11.34 20.06
C GLY A 99 3.91 11.65 20.87
N SER A 100 4.85 10.72 21.02
CA SER A 100 6.25 11.05 21.31
C SER A 100 6.87 11.69 20.07
N ASN A 101 6.44 12.92 19.78
CA ASN A 101 7.33 13.91 19.19
C ASN A 101 8.44 14.11 20.23
N ASP A 102 9.55 13.39 20.10
CA ASP A 102 10.83 13.94 20.53
C ASP A 102 11.15 15.07 19.55
N ASP A 103 10.57 16.23 19.90
CA ASP A 103 10.96 17.55 19.47
C ASP A 103 12.33 17.81 20.13
N ASP A 104 13.39 17.21 19.57
CA ASP A 104 14.77 17.50 19.92
C ASP A 104 15.66 17.20 18.69
N ASP A 105 15.78 18.21 17.82
CA ASP A 105 17.09 18.69 17.40
C ASP A 105 16.96 20.11 16.82
N VAL A 106 17.56 21.02 17.57
CA VAL A 106 17.73 22.47 17.37
C VAL A 106 18.52 22.79 16.10
#